data_AF-A0A962CWC2-F1
#
_entry.id   AF-A0A962CWC2-F1
#
_cell.length_a   1.000
_cell.length_b   1.000
_cell.length_c   1.000
_cell.angle_alpha   90.00
_cell.angle_beta   90.00
_cell.angle_gamma   90.00
#
_symmetry.space_group_name_H-M   'P 1'
#
loop_
_entity.id
_entity.type
_entity.pdbx_description
1 polymer ?
#
loop_
_entity_poly.entity_id
_entity_poly.type
_entity_poly.pdbx_seq_one_letter_code
_entity_poly.pdbx_strand_id
1 'polypeptide(L)'
;MNWHEKLLALLLLPKARNHIVLINKELESKPYDELLNNTYNHPIKKQSLESIVKAYFWASRLLEKGSCLPRSIALFQHLRAVGYEVEHKFGVNKNDSKLAAHAWVEYNGNPLNESADLRKKFTVMD
;
A
#
# COMPACT_ATOMS: atom_id res chain seq x y z
N MET A 1 -6.54 9.96 13.74
CA MET A 1 -5.37 9.42 14.47
C MET A 1 -5.10 10.14 15.77
N ASN A 2 -5.20 9.43 16.89
CA ASN A 2 -4.78 9.91 18.22
C ASN A 2 -3.23 9.88 18.36
N TRP A 3 -2.70 10.35 19.49
CA TRP A 3 -1.24 10.40 19.73
C TRP A 3 -0.57 9.02 19.80
N HIS A 4 -1.24 8.03 20.39
CA HIS A 4 -0.72 6.66 20.49
C HIS A 4 -0.52 6.03 19.11
N GLU A 5 -1.53 6.15 18.25
CA GLU A 5 -1.50 5.65 16.87
C GLU A 5 -0.42 6.35 16.02
N LYS A 6 -0.19 7.65 16.23
CA LYS A 6 0.92 8.39 15.60
C LYS A 6 2.28 7.84 16.02
N LEU A 7 2.47 7.58 17.31
CA LEU A 7 3.72 7.04 17.83
C LEU A 7 4.01 5.65 17.24
N LEU A 8 3.00 4.77 17.22
CA LEU A 8 3.11 3.45 16.58
C LEU A 8 3.45 3.55 15.09
N ALA A 9 2.80 4.45 14.35
CA ALA A 9 3.12 4.68 12.94
C ALA A 9 4.56 5.15 12.73
N LEU A 10 5.08 6.04 13.60
CA LEU A 10 6.47 6.50 13.55
C LEU A 10 7.46 5.37 13.83
N LEU A 11 7.17 4.50 14.80
CA LEU A 11 8.01 3.33 15.10
C LEU A 11 8.05 2.32 13.95
N LEU A 12 6.98 2.23 13.15
CA LEU A 12 6.90 1.37 11.98
C LEU A 12 7.54 1.96 10.72
N LEU A 13 7.81 3.27 10.70
CA LEU A 13 8.25 3.99 9.50
C LEU A 13 9.50 3.37 8.83
N PRO A 14 10.58 3.00 9.54
CA PRO A 14 11.76 2.41 8.90
C PRO A 14 11.46 1.05 8.24
N LYS A 15 10.65 0.22 8.90
CA LYS A 15 10.24 -1.09 8.37
C LYS A 15 9.36 -0.91 7.13
N ALA A 16 8.39 0.00 7.19
CA ALA A 16 7.53 0.31 6.05
C ALA A 16 8.36 0.80 4.85
N ARG A 17 9.30 1.74 5.07
CA ARG A 17 10.19 2.22 4.00
C ARG A 17 11.01 1.09 3.38
N ASN A 18 11.67 0.26 4.20
CA ASN A 18 12.49 -0.84 3.70
C ASN A 18 11.66 -1.85 2.92
N HIS A 19 10.43 -2.12 3.37
CA HIS A 19 9.52 -3.01 2.67
C HIS A 19 9.12 -2.45 1.30
N ILE A 20 8.78 -1.16 1.19
CA ILE A 20 8.46 -0.54 -0.11
C ILE A 20 9.66 -0.61 -1.06
N VAL A 21 10.88 -0.32 -0.58
CA VAL A 21 12.10 -0.40 -1.38
C VAL A 21 12.37 -1.84 -1.85
N LEU A 22 12.15 -2.83 -0.97
CA LEU A 22 12.30 -4.24 -1.33
C LEU A 22 11.33 -4.63 -2.44
N ILE A 23 10.04 -4.34 -2.28
CA ILE A 23 9.04 -4.63 -3.32
C ILE A 23 9.37 -3.91 -4.63
N ASN A 24 9.83 -2.66 -4.58
CA ASN A 24 10.23 -1.94 -5.79
C ASN A 24 11.35 -2.67 -6.55
N LYS A 25 12.35 -3.18 -5.82
CA LYS A 25 13.43 -3.98 -6.40
C LYS A 25 12.93 -5.32 -6.92
N GLU A 26 12.04 -5.98 -6.19
CA GLU A 26 11.50 -7.27 -6.61
C GLU A 26 10.63 -7.17 -7.86
N LEU A 27 9.88 -6.07 -8.05
CA LEU A 27 9.10 -5.78 -9.25
C LEU A 27 9.93 -5.74 -10.54
N GLU A 28 11.26 -5.54 -10.45
CA GLU A 28 12.16 -5.58 -11.62
C GLU A 28 12.34 -7.00 -12.17
N SER A 29 12.04 -8.04 -11.38
CA SER A 29 12.37 -9.43 -11.71
C SER A 29 11.26 -10.44 -11.42
N LYS A 30 10.27 -10.09 -10.60
CA LYS A 30 9.17 -10.97 -10.20
C LYS A 30 7.84 -10.46 -10.75
N PRO A 31 6.95 -11.37 -11.19
CA PRO A 31 5.62 -11.00 -11.61
C PRO A 31 4.78 -10.53 -10.41
N TYR A 32 3.80 -9.67 -10.70
CA TYR A 32 2.89 -9.10 -9.71
C TYR A 32 2.19 -10.14 -8.83
N ASP A 33 1.69 -11.24 -9.43
CA ASP A 33 0.97 -12.28 -8.71
C ASP A 33 1.85 -13.01 -7.69
N GLU A 34 3.13 -13.21 -8.02
CA GLU A 34 4.09 -13.81 -7.07
C GLU A 34 4.28 -12.89 -5.86
N LEU A 35 4.37 -11.58 -6.09
CA LEU A 35 4.51 -10.60 -5.02
C LEU A 35 3.26 -10.53 -4.16
N LEU A 36 2.05 -10.54 -4.72
CA LEU A 36 0.84 -10.55 -3.91
C LEU A 36 0.68 -11.80 -3.04
N ASN A 37 1.11 -12.95 -3.56
CA ASN A 37 1.00 -14.22 -2.84
C ASN A 37 2.13 -14.45 -1.83
N ASN A 38 3.18 -13.62 -1.87
CA ASN A 38 4.29 -13.76 -0.93
C ASN A 38 3.87 -13.35 0.49
N THR A 39 4.24 -14.17 1.47
CA THR A 39 3.91 -13.91 2.87
C THR A 39 4.93 -12.97 3.47
N TYR A 40 4.51 -11.75 3.83
CA TYR A 40 5.35 -10.84 4.60
C TYR A 40 5.42 -11.31 6.06
N ASN A 41 6.57 -11.82 6.47
CA ASN A 41 6.72 -12.36 7.82
C ASN A 41 6.89 -11.23 8.84
N HIS A 42 5.79 -10.81 9.49
CA HIS A 42 5.84 -9.81 10.55
C HIS A 42 5.56 -10.45 11.92
N PRO A 43 6.49 -10.35 12.89
CA PRO A 43 6.40 -11.09 14.16
C PRO A 43 5.28 -10.58 15.09
N ILE A 44 4.80 -9.34 14.88
CA ILE A 44 3.76 -8.73 15.70
C ILE A 44 2.40 -8.91 15.02
N LYS A 45 1.60 -9.85 15.53
CA LYS A 45 0.30 -10.26 14.95
C LYS A 45 -0.86 -9.29 15.19
N LYS A 46 -0.75 -8.36 16.14
CA LYS A 46 -1.83 -7.41 16.44
C LYS A 46 -1.30 -5.98 16.44
N GLN A 47 -1.54 -5.28 15.33
CA GLN A 47 -1.21 -3.88 15.12
C GLN A 47 -2.45 -3.18 14.59
N SER A 48 -2.60 -1.90 14.87
CA SER A 48 -3.73 -1.12 14.38
C SER A 48 -3.62 -0.88 12.87
N LEU A 49 -4.76 -1.01 12.18
CA LEU A 49 -4.90 -0.65 10.77
C LEU A 49 -4.43 0.79 10.52
N GLU A 50 -4.82 1.74 11.38
CA GLU A 50 -4.52 3.16 11.20
C GLU A 50 -3.00 3.43 11.25
N SER A 51 -2.28 2.86 12.23
CA SER A 51 -0.83 3.03 12.32
C SER A 51 -0.07 2.41 11.15
N ILE A 52 -0.46 1.20 10.72
CA ILE A 52 0.18 0.55 9.56
C ILE A 52 -0.03 1.42 8.31
N VAL A 53 -1.28 1.75 7.98
CA VAL A 53 -1.61 2.54 6.79
C VAL A 53 -0.85 3.87 6.78
N LYS A 54 -0.79 4.56 7.93
CA LYS A 54 -0.06 5.83 8.03
C LYS A 54 1.45 5.67 7.92
N ALA A 55 2.04 4.62 8.49
CA ALA A 55 3.47 4.36 8.35
C ALA A 55 3.86 4.17 6.87
N TYR A 56 3.09 3.39 6.10
CA TYR A 56 3.35 3.18 4.66
C TYR A 56 3.14 4.44 3.84
N PHE A 57 2.10 5.21 4.17
CA PHE A 57 1.89 6.50 3.51
C PHE A 57 3.06 7.45 3.74
N TRP A 58 3.46 7.67 5.00
CA TRP A 58 4.58 8.54 5.31
C TRP A 58 5.90 8.04 4.71
N ALA A 59 6.15 6.73 4.77
CA ALA A 59 7.32 6.12 4.15
C ALA A 59 7.39 6.40 2.65
N SER A 60 6.26 6.27 1.95
CA SER A 60 6.21 6.51 0.49
C SER A 60 6.54 7.95 0.10
N ARG A 61 6.35 8.94 0.98
CA ARG A 61 6.70 10.35 0.72
C ARG A 61 8.19 10.63 0.83
N LEU A 62 8.95 9.70 1.38
CA LEU A 62 10.42 9.77 1.48
C LEU A 62 11.10 9.04 0.31
N LEU A 63 10.33 8.56 -0.65
CA LEU A 63 10.79 7.82 -1.83
C LEU A 63 10.48 8.61 -3.11
N GLU A 64 11.06 8.18 -4.23
CA GLU A 64 10.84 8.82 -5.53
C GLU A 64 9.37 8.80 -5.97
N LYS A 65 9.04 9.68 -6.92
CA LYS A 65 7.70 9.75 -7.51
C LYS A 65 7.39 8.43 -8.23
N GLY A 66 6.17 7.92 -8.08
CA GLY A 66 5.73 6.68 -8.73
C GLY A 66 5.61 5.45 -7.81
N SER A 67 5.82 5.62 -6.50
CA SER A 67 5.78 4.52 -5.53
C SER A 67 4.40 3.90 -5.26
N CYS A 68 3.34 4.23 -6.02
CA CYS A 68 1.97 3.76 -5.72
C CYS A 68 1.84 2.23 -5.79
N LEU A 69 2.44 1.58 -6.79
CA LEU A 69 2.45 0.12 -6.93
C LEU A 69 3.27 -0.58 -5.83
N PRO A 70 4.58 -0.30 -5.64
CA PRO A 70 5.34 -0.97 -4.59
C PRO A 70 4.79 -0.68 -3.19
N ARG A 71 4.28 0.53 -2.95
CA ARG A 71 3.62 0.88 -1.68
C ARG A 71 2.36 0.05 -1.43
N SER A 72 1.48 -0.06 -2.42
CA SER A 72 0.20 -0.77 -2.24
C SER A 72 0.42 -2.28 -2.04
N ILE A 73 1.36 -2.89 -2.77
CA ILE A 73 1.74 -4.31 -2.56
C ILE A 73 2.32 -4.50 -1.15
N ALA A 74 3.29 -3.66 -0.75
CA ALA A 74 3.94 -3.79 0.55
C ALA A 74 2.95 -3.56 1.72
N LEU A 75 1.99 -2.65 1.55
CA LEU A 75 0.91 -2.43 2.50
C LEU A 75 -0.05 -3.62 2.56
N PHE A 76 -0.45 -4.15 1.40
CA PHE A 76 -1.32 -5.32 1.28
C PHE A 76 -0.71 -6.52 2.01
N GLN A 77 0.55 -6.85 1.73
CA GLN A 77 1.22 -7.98 2.36
C GLN A 77 1.30 -7.83 3.89
N HIS A 78 1.61 -6.63 4.41
CA HIS A 78 1.67 -6.40 5.86
C HIS A 78 0.29 -6.54 6.50
N LEU A 79 -0.74 -5.92 5.92
CA LEU A 79 -2.11 -6.01 6.46
C LEU A 79 -2.62 -7.45 6.48
N ARG A 80 -2.36 -8.23 5.42
CA ARG A 80 -2.67 -9.67 5.40
C ARG A 80 -1.89 -10.45 6.46
N ALA A 81 -0.60 -10.17 6.63
CA ALA A 81 0.24 -10.85 7.62
C ALA A 81 -0.20 -10.63 9.07
N VAL A 82 -0.81 -9.50 9.38
CA VAL A 82 -1.37 -9.21 10.72
C VAL A 82 -2.86 -9.54 10.84
N GLY A 83 -3.45 -10.18 9.82
CA GLY A 83 -4.79 -10.74 9.87
C GLY A 83 -5.93 -9.85 9.35
N TYR A 84 -5.63 -8.74 8.67
CA TYR A 84 -6.68 -7.95 8.00
C TYR A 84 -7.06 -8.57 6.66
N GLU A 85 -8.36 -8.74 6.44
CA GLU A 85 -8.92 -9.07 5.14
C GLU A 85 -8.99 -7.80 4.29
N VAL A 86 -8.00 -7.64 3.41
CA VAL A 86 -7.87 -6.50 2.50
C VAL A 86 -7.80 -6.96 1.07
N GLU A 87 -8.15 -6.07 0.15
CA GLU A 87 -8.06 -6.28 -1.29
C GLU A 87 -7.02 -5.34 -1.88
N HIS A 88 -6.18 -5.84 -2.78
CA HIS A 88 -5.34 -4.99 -3.61
C HIS A 88 -6.11 -4.62 -4.87
N LYS A 89 -6.08 -3.34 -5.25
CA LYS A 89 -6.80 -2.81 -6.41
C LYS A 89 -5.85 -2.04 -7.31
N PHE A 90 -6.11 -2.14 -8.61
CA PHE A 90 -5.47 -1.36 -9.65
C PHE A 90 -6.52 -0.62 -10.45
N GLY A 91 -6.18 0.57 -10.94
CA GLY A 91 -7.07 1.34 -11.78
C GLY A 91 -6.32 2.23 -12.74
N VAL A 92 -6.97 2.48 -13.88
CA VAL A 92 -6.42 3.31 -14.94
C VAL A 92 -7.34 4.49 -15.22
N ASN A 93 -6.72 5.60 -15.58
CA ASN A 93 -7.38 6.75 -16.15
C ASN A 93 -6.73 7.01 -17.51
N LYS A 94 -7.54 6.98 -18.57
CA LYS A 94 -7.12 7.39 -19.90
C LYS A 94 -7.83 8.70 -20.24
N ASN A 95 -7.06 9.78 -20.30
CA ASN A 95 -7.49 11.02 -20.96
C ASN A 95 -6.80 11.13 -22.32
N ASP A 96 -7.33 11.96 -23.22
CA ASP A 96 -6.98 12.05 -24.66
C ASP A 96 -5.48 12.18 -25.00
N SER A 97 -4.61 12.46 -24.02
CA SER A 97 -3.16 12.56 -24.22
C SER A 97 -2.29 11.78 -23.21
N LYS A 98 -2.86 11.17 -22.15
CA LYS A 98 -2.08 10.48 -21.10
C LYS A 98 -2.82 9.29 -20.50
N LEU A 99 -2.11 8.16 -20.39
CA LEU A 99 -2.50 7.03 -19.56
C LEU A 99 -1.89 7.20 -18.17
N ALA A 100 -2.73 7.26 -17.14
CA ALA A 100 -2.32 7.24 -15.75
C ALA A 100 -2.80 5.95 -15.09
N ALA A 101 -1.93 5.35 -14.28
CA ALA A 101 -2.23 4.15 -13.50
C ALA A 101 -2.09 4.45 -12.01
N HIS A 102 -2.90 3.79 -11.20
CA HIS A 102 -2.82 3.87 -9.75
C HIS A 102 -3.11 2.52 -9.11
N ALA A 103 -2.46 2.26 -7.99
CA ALA A 103 -2.63 1.06 -7.20
C ALA A 103 -2.85 1.43 -5.74
N TRP A 104 -3.82 0.77 -5.10
CA TRP A 104 -4.21 1.01 -3.71
C TRP A 104 -4.67 -0.28 -3.03
N VAL A 105 -4.98 -0.17 -1.75
CA VAL A 105 -5.52 -1.27 -0.93
C VAL A 105 -6.86 -0.84 -0.38
N GLU A 106 -7.81 -1.75 -0.34
CA GLU A 106 -9.13 -1.54 0.26
C GLU A 106 -9.33 -2.42 1.50
N TYR A 107 -10.00 -1.86 2.51
CA TYR A 107 -10.46 -2.59 3.68
C TYR A 107 -11.97 -2.36 3.82
N ASN A 108 -12.75 -3.45 3.86
CA ASN A 108 -14.21 -3.41 3.84
C ASN A 108 -14.75 -2.51 2.69
N GLY A 109 -14.15 -2.64 1.50
CA GLY A 109 -14.50 -1.85 0.31
C GLY A 109 -14.11 -0.36 0.34
N ASN A 110 -13.34 0.09 1.34
CA ASN A 110 -12.89 1.48 1.46
C ASN A 110 -11.42 1.62 1.07
N PRO A 111 -11.07 2.50 0.09
CA PRO A 111 -9.69 2.82 -0.22
C PRO A 111 -8.91 3.38 0.97
N LEU A 112 -7.78 2.75 1.30
CA LEU A 112 -6.95 3.11 2.45
C LEU A 112 -6.03 4.29 2.14
N ASN A 113 -6.31 5.43 2.78
CA ASN A 113 -5.51 6.66 2.70
C ASN A 113 -5.31 7.17 1.26
N GLU A 114 -6.39 7.06 0.49
CA GLU A 114 -6.52 7.63 -0.85
C GLU A 114 -7.47 8.84 -0.82
N SER A 115 -7.53 9.60 -1.91
CA SER A 115 -8.46 10.73 -2.02
C SER A 115 -9.91 10.26 -2.16
N ALA A 116 -10.86 11.05 -1.65
CA ALA A 116 -12.28 10.72 -1.72
C ALA A 116 -12.82 10.60 -3.17
N ASP A 117 -12.12 11.20 -4.13
CA ASP A 117 -12.45 11.16 -5.56
C ASP A 117 -11.71 10.06 -6.33
N LEU A 118 -10.97 9.16 -5.66
CA LEU A 118 -10.19 8.10 -6.30
C LEU A 118 -11.02 7.31 -7.32
N ARG A 119 -12.21 6.85 -6.92
CA ARG A 119 -13.10 6.06 -7.77
C ARG A 119 -13.76 6.86 -8.91
N LYS A 120 -13.73 8.20 -8.84
CA LYS A 120 -14.13 9.07 -9.96
C LYS A 120 -12.97 9.27 -10.94
N LYS A 121 -11.73 9.17 -10.44
CA LYS A 121 -10.52 9.37 -11.22
C LYS A 121 -10.08 8.11 -11.95
N PHE A 122 -10.22 6.93 -11.37
CA PHE A 122 -9.70 5.70 -11.95
C PHE A 122 -10.81 4.67 -12.14
N THR A 123 -10.83 4.05 -13.32
CA THR A 123 -11.62 2.85 -13.57
C THR A 123 -10.86 1.66 -13.01
N VAL A 124 -11.49 0.92 -12.08
CA VAL A 124 -10.91 -0.29 -11.49
C VAL A 124 -10.76 -1.35 -12.58
N MET A 125 -9.62 -2.04 -12.56
CA MET A 125 -9.38 -3.23 -13.36
C MET A 125 -9.46 -4.44 -12.44
N ASP A 126 -10.42 -5.34 -12.71
CA ASP A 126 -10.57 -6.62 -12.02
C ASP A 126 -9.82 -7.73 -12.76
#